data_AF-A0A5S4ZSM2-F1
#
_entry.id   AF-A0A5S4ZSM2-F1
#
_cell.length_a   1.000
_cell.length_b   1.000
_cell.length_c   1.000
_cell.angle_alpha   90.00
_cell.angle_beta   90.00
_cell.angle_gamma   90.00
#
_symmetry.space_group_name_H-M   'P 1'
#
loop_
_entity.id
_entity.type
_entity.pdbx_description
1 polymer ?
#
loop_
_entity_poly.entity_id
_entity_poly.type
_entity_poly.pdbx_seq_one_letter_code
_entity_poly.pdbx_strand_id
1 'polypeptide(L)'
;MSQDMQIGQALEDMARSAGWGYVEQYIQDQIGARLKDLERKEFVDLARVARLQGEIAGFRAINTYLQDRLRRYREALQKGD
;
A
#
# COMPACT_ATOMS: atom_id res chain seq x y z
N MET A 1 -11.38 -13.78 -19.37
CA MET A 1 -11.08 -13.33 -17.99
C MET A 1 -10.87 -11.82 -18.03
N SER A 2 -11.53 -11.03 -17.19
CA SER A 2 -11.34 -9.57 -17.20
C SER A 2 -9.93 -9.21 -16.69
N GLN A 3 -9.37 -8.08 -17.15
CA GLN A 3 -8.08 -7.56 -16.66
C GLN A 3 -8.09 -7.39 -15.12
N ASP A 4 -9.28 -7.12 -14.57
CA ASP A 4 -9.52 -7.04 -13.13
C ASP A 4 -9.34 -8.36 -12.39
N MET A 5 -9.82 -9.46 -12.97
CA MET A 5 -9.61 -10.79 -12.41
C MET A 5 -8.16 -11.26 -12.55
N GLN A 6 -7.47 -10.93 -13.65
CA GLN A 6 -6.04 -11.25 -13.82
C GLN A 6 -5.17 -10.58 -12.76
N ILE A 7 -5.37 -9.28 -12.54
CA ILE A 7 -4.63 -8.53 -11.51
C ILE A 7 -5.01 -9.04 -10.11
N GLY A 8 -6.29 -9.31 -9.87
CA GLY A 8 -6.76 -9.86 -8.59
C GLY A 8 -6.14 -11.22 -8.23
N GLN A 9 -6.06 -12.13 -9.21
CA GLN A 9 -5.47 -13.45 -9.02
C GLN A 9 -3.97 -13.38 -8.76
N ALA A 10 -3.22 -12.59 -9.54
CA ALA A 10 -1.80 -12.38 -9.31
C ALA A 10 -1.51 -11.76 -7.93
N LEU A 11 -2.38 -10.83 -7.49
CA LEU A 11 -2.28 -10.24 -6.15
C LEU A 11 -2.61 -11.26 -5.06
N GLU A 12 -3.61 -12.12 -5.24
CA GLU A 12 -3.95 -13.17 -4.27
C GLU A 12 -2.83 -14.22 -4.16
N ASP A 13 -2.26 -14.63 -5.30
CA ASP A 13 -1.10 -15.53 -5.34
C ASP A 13 0.10 -14.90 -4.62
N MET A 14 0.34 -13.61 -4.85
CA MET A 14 1.37 -12.87 -4.13
C MET A 14 1.04 -12.74 -2.64
N ALA A 15 -0.22 -12.44 -2.27
CA ALA A 15 -0.67 -12.28 -0.89
C ALA A 15 -0.52 -13.56 -0.05
N ARG A 16 -0.56 -14.73 -0.70
CA ARG A 16 -0.31 -16.04 -0.08
C ARG A 16 1.18 -16.37 0.03
N SER A 17 2.04 -15.63 -0.66
CA SER A 17 3.49 -15.81 -0.59
C SER A 17 4.07 -15.10 0.64
N ALA A 18 5.20 -15.60 1.15
CA ALA A 18 6.00 -14.88 2.12
C ALA A 18 6.46 -13.49 1.61
N GLY A 19 6.54 -13.32 0.28
CA GLY A 19 6.88 -12.07 -0.40
C GLY A 19 5.94 -10.91 -0.07
N TRP A 20 4.65 -11.19 0.15
CA TRP A 20 3.67 -10.13 0.46
C TRP A 20 3.88 -9.50 1.82
N GLY A 21 4.22 -10.31 2.83
CA GLY A 21 4.59 -9.80 4.14
C GLY A 21 5.76 -8.81 4.06
N TYR A 22 6.72 -9.04 3.16
CA TYR A 22 7.81 -8.08 2.92
C TYR A 22 7.33 -6.79 2.25
N VAL A 23 6.36 -6.86 1.33
CA VAL A 23 5.79 -5.65 0.69
C VAL A 23 5.02 -4.81 1.70
N GLU A 24 4.17 -5.44 2.51
CA GLU A 24 3.42 -4.74 3.57
C GLU A 24 4.38 -4.13 4.59
N GLN A 25 5.36 -4.91 5.05
CA GLN A 25 6.38 -4.43 5.99
C GLN A 25 7.16 -3.26 5.40
N TYR A 26 7.60 -3.35 4.14
CA TYR A 26 8.31 -2.28 3.46
C TYR A 26 7.48 -0.99 3.41
N ILE A 27 6.20 -1.07 3.04
CA ILE A 27 5.31 0.10 3.00
C ILE A 27 5.19 0.73 4.40
N GLN A 28 5.00 -0.09 5.43
CA GLN A 28 4.91 0.40 6.82
C GLN A 28 6.22 1.04 7.29
N ASP A 29 7.36 0.44 6.96
CA ASP A 29 8.69 0.96 7.29
C ASP A 29 8.92 2.32 6.62
N GLN A 30 8.53 2.46 5.36
CA GLN A 30 8.64 3.75 4.65
C GLN A 30 7.77 4.82 5.31
N ILE A 31 6.49 4.50 5.62
CA ILE A 31 5.59 5.43 6.31
C ILE A 31 6.17 5.82 7.68
N GLY A 32 6.60 4.85 8.47
CA GLY A 32 7.17 5.06 9.80
C GLY A 32 8.43 5.93 9.76
N ALA A 33 9.31 5.73 8.77
CA ALA A 33 10.49 6.56 8.59
C ALA A 33 10.15 8.02 8.30
N ARG A 34 9.18 8.31 7.41
CA ARG A 34 8.76 9.69 7.11
C ARG A 34 8.04 10.33 8.28
N LEU A 35 7.24 9.58 9.04
CA LEU A 35 6.59 10.08 10.25
C LEU A 35 7.62 10.47 11.30
N LYS A 36 8.65 9.64 11.54
CA LYS A 36 9.77 9.99 12.42
C LYS A 36 10.49 11.26 11.95
N ASP A 37 10.67 11.43 10.64
CA ASP A 37 11.24 12.67 10.09
C ASP A 37 10.32 13.89 10.29
N LEU A 38 8.99 13.70 10.26
CA LEU A 38 7.98 14.71 10.57
C LEU A 38 7.82 15.00 12.08
N GLU A 39 8.31 14.14 12.96
CA GLU A 39 8.30 14.35 14.41
C GLU A 39 9.53 15.14 14.89
N ARG A 40 10.56 15.28 14.06
CA ARG A 40 11.77 16.06 14.40
C ARG A 40 11.42 17.54 14.47
N LYS A 41 11.62 18.16 15.63
CA LYS A 41 11.08 19.48 16.02
C LYS A 41 11.52 20.70 15.19
N GLU A 42 12.42 20.56 14.22
CA GLU A 42 13.01 21.67 13.47
C GLU A 42 12.54 21.66 12.00
N PHE A 43 11.31 22.13 11.77
CA PHE A 43 10.84 22.43 10.41
C PHE A 43 11.11 23.88 10.06
N VAL A 44 12.31 24.15 9.59
CA VAL A 44 12.67 25.42 8.93
C VAL A 44 12.23 25.46 7.47
N ASP A 45 11.83 24.32 6.90
CA ASP A 45 11.46 24.16 5.48
C ASP A 45 10.09 23.49 5.32
N LEU A 46 9.07 24.29 4.98
CA LEU A 46 7.71 23.81 4.69
C LEU A 46 7.64 22.95 3.43
N ALA A 47 8.52 23.15 2.44
CA ALA A 47 8.54 22.33 1.23
C ALA A 47 8.99 20.90 1.55
N ARG A 48 9.92 20.74 2.50
CA ARG A 48 10.30 19.42 3.03
C ARG A 48 9.14 18.74 3.75
N VAL A 49 8.38 19.47 4.57
CA VAL A 49 7.19 18.93 5.25
C VAL A 49 6.16 18.44 4.23
N ALA A 50 5.82 19.27 3.25
CA ALA A 50 4.85 18.93 2.21
C ALA A 50 5.28 17.69 1.41
N ARG A 51 6.59 17.57 1.10
CA ARG A 51 7.14 16.38 0.42
C ARG A 51 6.98 15.11 1.27
N LEU A 52 7.37 15.14 2.54
CA LEU A 52 7.24 13.99 3.44
C LEU A 52 5.77 13.56 3.60
N GLN A 53 4.85 14.52 3.72
CA GLN A 53 3.41 14.25 3.77
C GLN A 53 2.91 13.64 2.46
N GLY A 54 3.39 14.13 1.31
CA GLY A 54 3.07 13.58 -0.01
C GLY A 54 3.56 12.14 -0.18
N GLU A 55 4.78 11.84 0.27
CA GLU A 55 5.33 10.48 0.27
C GLU A 55 4.48 9.54 1.14
N ILE A 56 4.12 9.95 2.36
CA ILE A 56 3.22 9.18 3.24
C ILE A 56 1.87 8.93 2.56
N ALA A 57 1.28 9.96 1.96
CA ALA A 57 0.01 9.83 1.25
C ALA A 57 0.11 8.85 0.08
N GLY A 58 1.21 8.89 -0.67
CA GLY A 58 1.49 7.96 -1.77
C GLY A 58 1.58 6.51 -1.29
N PHE A 59 2.36 6.23 -0.24
CA PHE A 59 2.45 4.87 0.32
C PHE A 59 1.10 4.35 0.83
N ARG A 60 0.32 5.21 1.49
CA ARG A 60 -1.04 4.85 1.94
C ARG A 60 -1.96 4.54 0.76
N ALA A 61 -1.93 5.36 -0.29
CA ALA A 61 -2.75 5.15 -1.48
C ALA A 61 -2.42 3.83 -2.19
N ILE A 62 -1.13 3.49 -2.31
CA ILE A 62 -0.69 2.20 -2.86
C ILE A 62 -1.23 1.05 -2.01
N ASN A 63 -1.09 1.13 -0.68
CA ASN A 63 -1.58 0.08 0.20
C ASN A 63 -3.10 -0.11 0.08
N THR A 64 -3.87 0.98 0.10
CA THR A 64 -5.32 0.95 -0.07
C THR A 64 -5.72 0.35 -1.42
N TYR A 65 -5.06 0.75 -2.52
CA TYR A 65 -5.33 0.20 -3.84
C TYR A 65 -5.14 -1.32 -3.89
N LEU A 66 -4.04 -1.82 -3.34
CA LEU A 66 -3.75 -3.26 -3.34
C LEU A 66 -4.77 -4.04 -2.48
N GLN A 67 -5.11 -3.51 -1.29
CA GLN A 67 -6.10 -4.11 -0.41
C GLN A 67 -7.50 -4.16 -1.04
N ASP A 68 -7.93 -3.06 -1.67
CA ASP A 68 -9.21 -2.99 -2.37
C ASP A 68 -9.26 -3.98 -3.54
N ARG A 69 -8.15 -4.13 -4.25
CA ARG A 69 -8.06 -5.06 -5.38
C ARG A 69 -8.18 -6.52 -4.94
N LEU A 70 -7.48 -6.89 -3.86
CA LEU A 70 -7.60 -8.20 -3.22
C LEU A 70 -9.02 -8.47 -2.74
N ARG A 71 -9.64 -7.49 -2.07
CA ARG A 71 -11.02 -7.60 -1.59
C ARG A 71 -11.99 -7.87 -2.74
N ARG A 72 -11.94 -7.05 -3.81
CA ARG A 72 -12.81 -7.24 -4.99
C ARG A 72 -12.63 -8.60 -5.66
N TYR A 73 -11.41 -9.10 -5.71
CA TYR A 73 -11.13 -10.44 -6.24
C TYR A 73 -11.76 -11.54 -5.39
N ARG A 74 -11.60 -11.47 -4.07
CA ARG A 74 -12.21 -12.44 -3.12
C ARG A 74 -13.75 -12.41 -3.18
N GLU A 75 -14.33 -11.21 -3.26
CA GLU A 75 -15.78 -11.03 -3.45
C GLU A 75 -16.27 -11.61 -4.79
N ALA A 76 -15.47 -11.51 -5.86
CA ALA A 76 -15.81 -12.09 -7.16
C ALA A 76 -15.78 -13.63 -7.14
N LEU A 77 -14.83 -14.23 -6.43
CA LEU A 77 -14.77 -15.68 -6.23
C LEU A 77 -16.01 -16.19 -5.48
N GLN A 78 -16.42 -15.52 -4.41
CA GLN A 78 -17.58 -15.92 -3.60
C GLN A 78 -18.93 -15.82 -4.33
N LYS A 79 -19.01 -15.02 -5.41
CA LYS A 79 -20.22 -14.87 -6.23
C LYS A 79 -20.23 -15.75 -7.48
N GLY A 80 -19.08 -16.37 -7.79
CA GLY A 80 -18.90 -17.24 -8.96
C GLY A 80 -19.07 -18.74 -8.65
N ASP A 81 -19.11 -19.10 -7.35
CA ASP A 81 -19.59 -20.38 -6.82
C ASP A 81 -21.08 -20.27 -6.44
#